data_AF-A0A4U5UZY0-F1
#
_entry.id   AF-A0A4U5UZY0-F1
#
_cell.length_a   1.000
_cell.length_b   1.000
_cell.length_c   1.000
_cell.angle_alpha   90.00
_cell.angle_beta   90.00
_cell.angle_gamma   90.00
#
_symmetry.space_group_name_H-M   'P 1'
#
loop_
_entity.id
_entity.type
_entity.pdbx_description
1 polymer ?
#
loop_
_entity_poly.entity_id
_entity_poly.type
_entity_poly.pdbx_seq_one_letter_code
_entity_poly.pdbx_strand_id
1 'polypeptide(L)'
;MFELQIRHFQNSHGLLQAGDCCDLQASGGQRCSARDQCDTFFQACLKEYQARVAPTGACTFGSASTGILGGNSLSLHHRGHDGGGGGVGGGEDGTNGHIVIPFKYAWPKSFSLVLEALDYDNETSESGQLIERVLLSSMLNPGEQWQTYRHHGRHLSLEYRLRFRCDSTYYGPFCNKFCRGRDDFFGHFNCDPSGSKVCMEGWTGPECKEAVCKQGCHQVHGSCTVPGECKCHYGWKGPLCDQCVTFPGCVYGSCAEPWQCVCDVNWGGLLCDKGQT
;
A
#
# COMPACT_ATOMS: atom_id res chain seq x y z
N MET A 1 6.76 2.69 -1.33
CA MET A 1 8.15 2.81 -0.84
C MET A 1 9.10 1.79 -1.48
N PHE A 2 10.32 2.24 -1.83
CA PHE A 2 11.45 1.37 -2.14
C PHE A 2 12.20 1.06 -0.85
N GLU A 3 12.46 -0.21 -0.58
CA GLU A 3 13.17 -0.65 0.62
C GLU A 3 14.42 -1.43 0.22
N LEU A 4 15.53 -1.06 0.85
CA LEU A 4 16.81 -1.75 0.76
C LEU A 4 17.23 -2.17 2.15
N GLN A 5 17.77 -3.39 2.25
CA GLN A 5 18.22 -3.91 3.52
C GLN A 5 19.55 -4.65 3.39
N ILE A 6 20.54 -4.16 4.13
CA ILE A 6 21.85 -4.78 4.25
C ILE A 6 21.70 -6.05 5.10
N ARG A 7 22.23 -7.17 4.61
CA ARG A 7 22.18 -8.46 5.30
C ARG A 7 23.54 -8.83 5.85
N HIS A 8 24.58 -8.67 5.05
CA HIS A 8 25.92 -9.02 5.41
C HIS A 8 26.90 -8.21 4.58
N PHE A 9 27.97 -7.73 5.19
CA PHE A 9 29.09 -7.17 4.46
C PHE A 9 30.41 -7.59 5.10
N GLN A 10 31.45 -7.71 4.27
CA GLN A 10 32.76 -8.17 4.68
C GLN A 10 33.87 -7.43 3.93
N ASN A 11 34.61 -6.59 4.65
CA ASN A 11 35.86 -5.95 4.26
C ASN A 11 36.99 -6.46 5.16
N SER A 12 37.48 -7.69 4.92
CA SER A 12 38.43 -8.35 5.83
C SER A 12 39.76 -7.60 6.04
N HIS A 13 40.09 -6.67 5.15
CA HIS A 13 41.33 -5.92 5.19
C HIS A 13 41.16 -4.47 5.66
N GLY A 14 39.93 -3.99 5.88
CA GLY A 14 39.67 -2.61 6.27
C GLY A 14 40.18 -1.59 5.25
N LEU A 15 40.00 -1.90 3.97
CA LEU A 15 40.51 -1.09 2.86
C LEU A 15 39.43 -0.25 2.21
N LEU A 16 39.81 0.95 1.81
CA LEU A 16 39.04 1.82 0.93
C LEU A 16 39.16 1.37 -0.53
N GLN A 17 38.34 1.96 -1.41
CA GLN A 17 38.41 1.71 -2.85
C GLN A 17 39.77 2.08 -3.45
N ALA A 18 40.46 3.08 -2.88
CA ALA A 18 41.80 3.50 -3.30
C ALA A 18 42.89 2.47 -2.93
N GLY A 19 42.61 1.57 -1.98
CA GLY A 19 43.56 0.61 -1.43
C GLY A 19 44.31 1.10 -0.18
N ASP A 20 43.98 2.30 0.30
CA ASP A 20 44.40 2.79 1.61
C ASP A 20 43.55 2.16 2.72
N CYS A 21 44.03 2.24 3.96
CA CYS A 21 43.24 1.82 5.12
C CYS A 21 42.17 2.86 5.42
N CYS A 22 41.00 2.40 5.91
CA CYS A 22 39.95 3.27 6.43
C CYS A 22 40.52 4.20 7.51
N ASP A 23 41.08 3.59 8.57
CA ASP A 23 41.72 4.30 9.67
C ASP A 23 43.26 4.19 9.64
N LEU A 24 43.90 4.82 10.63
CA LEU A 24 45.36 4.92 10.75
C LEU A 24 46.09 3.57 10.56
N GLN A 25 47.18 3.61 9.79
CA GLN A 25 48.06 2.46 9.59
C GLN A 25 48.69 2.01 10.92
N ALA A 26 48.70 0.70 11.17
CA ALA A 26 49.40 0.13 12.31
C ALA A 26 50.91 0.46 12.22
N SER A 27 51.49 0.96 13.31
CA SER A 27 52.91 1.32 13.38
C SER A 27 53.80 0.12 13.07
N GLY A 28 54.30 0.03 11.83
CA GLY A 28 55.29 -0.95 11.40
C GLY A 28 54.82 -2.09 10.47
N GLY A 29 53.74 -1.94 9.70
CA GLY A 29 53.36 -3.00 8.75
C GLY A 29 52.47 -2.60 7.57
N GLN A 30 52.52 -3.42 6.52
CA GLN A 30 51.80 -3.35 5.24
C GLN A 30 50.30 -3.72 5.35
N ARG A 31 49.72 -3.65 6.55
CA ARG A 31 48.36 -4.10 6.88
C ARG A 31 47.65 -3.07 7.76
N CYS A 32 46.35 -2.90 7.54
CA CYS A 32 45.52 -1.99 8.33
C CYS A 32 45.40 -2.44 9.78
N SER A 33 45.16 -1.47 10.67
CA SER A 33 44.98 -1.73 12.09
C SER A 33 43.82 -2.70 12.32
N ALA A 34 44.00 -3.67 13.22
CA ALA A 34 42.90 -4.52 13.67
C ALA A 34 42.11 -3.88 14.82
N ARG A 35 42.67 -2.83 15.44
CA ARG A 35 42.07 -2.10 16.57
C ARG A 35 41.19 -0.94 16.13
N ASP A 36 41.48 -0.39 14.96
CA ASP A 36 40.78 0.74 14.35
C ASP A 36 40.19 0.20 13.05
N GLN A 37 38.87 0.08 13.01
CA GLN A 37 38.12 -0.57 11.94
C GLN A 37 37.18 0.43 11.31
N CYS A 38 36.92 0.29 10.01
CA CYS A 38 36.09 1.23 9.26
C CYS A 38 34.73 1.45 9.92
N ASP A 39 34.30 2.71 10.05
CA ASP A 39 32.96 3.08 10.50
C ASP A 39 31.99 3.03 9.30
N THR A 40 31.59 1.80 8.96
CA THR A 40 30.89 1.50 7.71
C THR A 40 29.43 1.92 7.75
N PHE A 41 29.03 2.79 6.82
CA PHE A 41 27.64 3.11 6.53
C PHE A 41 27.34 2.99 5.03
N PHE A 42 26.07 2.97 4.67
CA PHE A 42 25.63 2.82 3.28
C PHE A 42 24.80 4.00 2.81
N GLN A 43 25.07 4.46 1.59
CA GLN A 43 24.29 5.47 0.90
C GLN A 43 23.68 4.89 -0.37
N ALA A 44 22.36 5.01 -0.50
CA ALA A 44 21.62 4.58 -1.67
C ALA A 44 21.13 5.80 -2.47
N CYS A 45 21.40 5.78 -3.77
CA CYS A 45 20.90 6.75 -4.74
C CYS A 45 20.07 5.99 -5.79
N LEU A 46 18.77 6.29 -5.84
CA LEU A 46 17.83 5.65 -6.74
C LEU A 46 17.47 6.61 -7.89
N LYS A 47 17.49 6.11 -9.12
CA LYS A 47 17.22 6.89 -10.32
C LYS A 47 16.58 6.08 -11.44
N GLU A 48 16.25 6.76 -12.53
CA GLU A 48 15.70 6.15 -13.73
C GLU A 48 16.62 5.08 -14.31
N TYR A 49 16.02 4.12 -15.03
CA TYR A 49 16.77 3.04 -15.63
C TYR A 49 17.79 3.54 -16.65
N GLN A 50 19.04 3.13 -16.46
CA GLN A 50 20.15 3.38 -17.36
C GLN A 50 20.76 2.03 -17.81
N ALA A 51 20.97 1.86 -19.11
CA ALA A 51 21.61 0.65 -19.64
C ALA A 51 23.04 0.47 -19.12
N ARG A 52 23.74 1.58 -18.85
CA ARG A 52 24.98 1.64 -18.09
C ARG A 52 24.81 2.70 -17.01
N VAL A 53 24.81 2.27 -15.75
CA VAL A 53 24.57 3.15 -14.62
C VAL A 53 25.74 4.12 -14.48
N ALA A 54 25.48 5.42 -14.56
CA ALA A 54 26.46 6.43 -14.20
C ALA A 54 26.64 6.42 -12.67
N PRO A 55 27.87 6.45 -12.12
CA PRO A 55 28.04 6.53 -10.67
C PRO A 55 27.59 7.88 -10.11
N THR A 56 27.68 8.94 -10.92
CA THR A 56 27.30 10.31 -10.57
C THR A 56 25.95 10.70 -11.19
N GLY A 57 25.46 11.89 -10.84
CA GLY A 57 24.18 12.44 -11.31
C GLY A 57 23.13 12.51 -10.22
N ALA A 58 21.97 13.09 -10.55
CA ALA A 58 20.88 13.27 -9.60
C ALA A 58 20.18 11.94 -9.28
N CYS A 59 19.83 11.74 -8.00
CA CYS A 59 19.00 10.63 -7.55
C CYS A 59 17.53 10.97 -7.80
N THR A 60 17.08 10.83 -9.04
CA THR A 60 15.76 11.31 -9.51
C THR A 60 14.58 10.67 -8.77
N PHE A 61 14.74 9.46 -8.23
CA PHE A 61 13.74 8.79 -7.42
C PHE A 61 13.96 8.96 -5.91
N GLY A 62 15.07 9.58 -5.51
CA GLY A 62 15.43 9.86 -4.13
C GLY A 62 16.73 9.17 -3.70
N SER A 63 17.25 9.63 -2.57
CA SER A 63 18.41 9.04 -1.90
C SER A 63 18.15 8.95 -0.40
N ALA A 64 18.81 8.00 0.24
CA ALA A 64 18.80 7.83 1.69
C ALA A 64 20.04 7.04 2.13
N SER A 65 20.45 7.22 3.38
CA SER A 65 21.59 6.54 3.97
C SER A 65 21.18 5.79 5.24
N THR A 66 22.01 4.84 5.64
CA THR A 66 21.95 4.25 6.99
C THR A 66 22.72 5.13 7.98
N GLY A 67 22.52 4.90 9.28
CA GLY A 67 23.55 5.24 10.26
C GLY A 67 24.79 4.35 10.09
N ILE A 68 25.82 4.60 10.90
CA ILE A 68 27.00 3.72 11.00
C ILE A 68 26.53 2.36 11.50
N LEU A 69 26.79 1.31 10.72
CA LEU A 69 26.33 -0.04 11.02
C LEU A 69 27.35 -0.83 11.84
N GLY A 70 28.64 -0.55 11.65
CA GLY A 70 29.72 -1.17 12.41
C GLY A 70 31.05 -1.15 11.65
N GLY A 71 31.99 -1.95 12.17
CA GLY A 71 33.38 -2.06 11.69
C GLY A 71 33.56 -2.65 10.29
N ASN A 72 34.71 -3.28 10.07
CA ASN A 72 35.11 -3.92 8.81
C ASN A 72 34.12 -4.98 8.28
N SER A 73 33.39 -5.69 9.14
CA SER A 73 32.53 -6.80 8.73
C SER A 73 31.38 -7.00 9.71
N LEU A 74 30.17 -7.18 9.20
CA LEU A 74 28.98 -7.38 10.03
C LEU A 74 27.96 -8.27 9.33
N SER A 75 27.26 -9.09 10.12
CA SER A 75 26.10 -9.87 9.71
C SER A 75 24.88 -9.40 10.48
N LEU A 76 23.89 -8.85 9.77
CA LEU A 76 22.69 -8.25 10.34
C LEU A 76 21.54 -9.27 10.35
N HIS A 77 21.28 -9.83 11.53
CA HIS A 77 20.15 -10.72 11.76
C HIS A 77 18.86 -9.93 11.99
N HIS A 78 18.08 -9.77 10.94
CA HIS A 78 16.76 -9.20 11.05
C HIS A 78 15.75 -10.25 11.51
N ARG A 79 15.31 -10.15 12.78
CA ARG A 79 14.11 -10.83 13.24
C ARG A 79 12.90 -10.18 12.54
N GLY A 80 12.14 -10.96 11.78
CA GLY A 80 10.87 -10.51 11.23
C GLY A 80 9.93 -10.19 12.38
N HIS A 81 9.66 -8.91 12.60
CA HIS A 81 8.59 -8.50 13.52
C HIS A 81 7.26 -8.63 12.80
N ASP A 82 6.79 -9.87 12.66
CA ASP A 82 5.37 -10.17 12.56
C ASP A 82 4.83 -10.25 13.99
N GLY A 83 3.97 -9.29 14.38
CA GLY A 83 3.07 -9.42 15.52
C GLY A 83 3.60 -8.88 16.86
N GLY A 84 2.77 -8.02 17.49
CA GLY A 84 3.06 -7.26 18.69
C GLY A 84 3.40 -8.08 19.95
N GLY A 85 4.14 -7.43 20.84
CA GLY A 85 4.42 -7.91 22.20
C GLY A 85 5.59 -7.14 22.81
N GLY A 86 5.29 -6.23 23.74
CA GLY A 86 6.27 -5.36 24.38
C GLY A 86 7.35 -6.12 25.14
N GLY A 87 8.56 -5.56 25.09
CA GLY A 87 9.72 -6.01 25.85
C GLY A 87 10.77 -4.91 25.88
N VAL A 88 10.93 -4.30 27.05
CA VAL A 88 11.90 -3.24 27.37
C VAL A 88 13.33 -3.78 27.26
N GLY A 89 14.19 -3.04 26.56
CA GLY A 89 15.64 -3.25 26.53
C GLY A 89 16.31 -2.13 25.74
N GLY A 90 16.76 -1.09 26.44
CA GLY A 90 17.38 0.09 25.85
C GLY A 90 18.69 -0.20 25.14
N GLY A 91 18.84 0.40 23.96
CA GLY A 91 20.02 0.40 23.12
C GLY A 91 19.64 1.07 21.80
N GLU A 92 20.03 2.33 21.66
CA GLU A 92 19.91 3.27 20.53
C GLU A 92 19.27 2.76 19.22
N ASP A 93 18.22 3.47 18.81
CA ASP A 93 17.48 3.39 17.53
C ASP A 93 18.39 3.65 16.29
N GLY A 94 19.35 2.76 16.05
CA GLY A 94 20.11 2.68 14.80
C GLY A 94 19.38 1.76 13.84
N THR A 95 18.87 2.28 12.72
CA THR A 95 18.26 1.47 11.66
C THR A 95 19.17 0.29 11.32
N ASN A 96 18.62 -0.93 11.37
CA ASN A 96 19.35 -2.20 11.24
C ASN A 96 19.98 -2.42 9.83
N GLY A 97 20.55 -1.41 9.17
CA GLY A 97 20.91 -1.46 7.76
C GLY A 97 19.70 -1.43 6.82
N HIS A 98 18.58 -0.84 7.27
CA HIS A 98 17.37 -0.67 6.46
C HIS A 98 17.28 0.77 5.94
N ILE A 99 17.18 0.92 4.62
CA ILE A 99 17.03 2.19 3.91
C ILE A 99 15.65 2.21 3.26
N VAL A 100 14.90 3.29 3.48
CA VAL A 100 13.58 3.50 2.88
C VAL A 100 13.59 4.77 2.05
N ILE A 101 13.27 4.65 0.76
CA ILE A 101 13.09 5.78 -0.14
C ILE A 101 11.58 5.89 -0.46
N PRO A 102 10.87 6.92 0.05
CA PRO A 102 9.46 7.10 -0.23
C PRO A 102 9.27 7.47 -1.71
N PHE A 103 8.18 6.98 -2.31
CA PHE A 103 7.90 7.18 -3.72
C PHE A 103 6.46 7.65 -3.90
N LYS A 104 6.27 8.86 -4.46
CA LYS A 104 4.95 9.52 -4.57
C LYS A 104 4.30 9.37 -5.95
N TYR A 105 5.04 8.90 -6.95
CA TYR A 105 4.59 8.81 -8.34
C TYR A 105 4.24 7.37 -8.71
N ALA A 106 3.84 7.14 -9.97
CA ALA A 106 3.65 5.78 -10.49
C ALA A 106 5.00 5.07 -10.62
N TRP A 107 5.15 3.93 -9.94
CA TRP A 107 6.39 3.17 -9.90
C TRP A 107 6.73 2.64 -11.31
N PRO A 108 7.88 3.00 -11.92
CA PRO A 108 8.19 2.64 -13.31
C PRO A 108 8.61 1.17 -13.51
N LYS A 109 8.70 0.37 -12.43
CA LYS A 109 9.25 -0.99 -12.38
C LYS A 109 10.75 -1.08 -12.63
N SER A 110 11.26 -0.44 -13.68
CA SER A 110 12.70 -0.39 -13.98
C SER A 110 13.37 0.76 -13.24
N PHE A 111 14.57 0.50 -12.73
CA PHE A 111 15.34 1.48 -11.96
C PHE A 111 16.83 1.22 -12.11
N SER A 112 17.61 2.24 -11.75
CA SER A 112 19.03 2.11 -11.48
C SER A 112 19.33 2.51 -10.03
N LEU A 113 20.16 1.72 -9.36
CA LEU A 113 20.60 1.91 -8.00
C LEU A 113 22.12 2.08 -8.00
N VAL A 114 22.58 3.16 -7.36
CA VAL A 114 23.95 3.33 -6.92
C VAL A 114 23.95 3.13 -5.41
N LEU A 115 24.61 2.08 -4.94
CA LEU A 115 24.76 1.79 -3.51
C LEU A 115 26.24 1.87 -3.16
N GLU A 116 26.57 2.78 -2.27
CA GLU A 116 27.94 3.05 -1.84
C GLU A 116 28.10 2.58 -0.40
N ALA A 117 29.16 1.81 -0.16
CA ALA A 117 29.66 1.55 1.18
C ALA A 117 30.74 2.57 1.47
N LEU A 118 30.58 3.32 2.55
CA LEU A 118 31.47 4.41 2.92
C LEU A 118 31.94 4.25 4.35
N ASP A 119 33.11 4.81 4.61
CA ASP A 119 33.74 4.96 5.90
C ASP A 119 33.51 6.38 6.43
N TYR A 120 33.23 6.51 7.72
CA TYR A 120 32.94 7.80 8.35
C TYR A 120 34.06 8.22 9.28
N ASP A 121 34.75 9.32 8.99
CA ASP A 121 35.72 9.91 9.93
C ASP A 121 35.22 11.24 10.48
N ASN A 122 35.61 11.53 11.72
CA ASN A 122 35.38 12.85 12.34
C ASN A 122 36.14 14.00 11.65
N GLU A 123 37.22 13.70 10.91
CA GLU A 123 38.04 14.72 10.21
C GLU A 123 37.71 14.86 8.72
N THR A 124 36.92 13.96 8.13
CA THR A 124 36.52 14.04 6.72
C THR A 124 35.19 14.75 6.52
N SER A 125 34.92 15.22 5.29
CA SER A 125 33.65 15.86 4.94
C SER A 125 32.47 14.92 5.22
N GLU A 126 31.27 15.48 5.44
CA GLU A 126 30.01 14.73 5.71
C GLU A 126 29.68 13.59 4.72
N SER A 127 30.39 13.53 3.58
CA SER A 127 30.24 12.52 2.54
C SER A 127 30.96 11.18 2.79
N GLY A 128 31.86 11.07 3.78
CA GLY A 128 32.64 9.85 4.05
C GLY A 128 33.65 9.45 2.95
N GLN A 129 34.44 8.42 3.21
CA GLN A 129 35.43 7.86 2.27
C GLN A 129 34.91 6.58 1.61
N LEU A 130 35.12 6.41 0.31
CA LEU A 130 34.50 5.32 -0.44
C LEU A 130 35.24 3.99 -0.24
N ILE A 131 34.52 2.97 0.27
CA ILE A 131 35.01 1.58 0.39
C ILE A 131 34.72 0.79 -0.89
N GLU A 132 33.46 0.78 -1.32
CA GLU A 132 33.02 0.04 -2.50
C GLU A 132 31.75 0.66 -3.10
N ARG A 133 31.60 0.55 -4.42
CA ARG A 133 30.41 1.06 -5.13
C ARG A 133 29.74 -0.04 -5.94
N VAL A 134 28.46 -0.25 -5.67
CA VAL A 134 27.59 -1.16 -6.42
C VAL A 134 26.74 -0.36 -7.39
N LEU A 135 26.76 -0.79 -8.66
CA LEU A 135 25.96 -0.22 -9.73
C LEU A 135 24.99 -1.30 -10.24
N LEU A 136 23.69 -1.11 -10.02
CA LEU A 136 22.66 -2.07 -10.40
C LEU A 136 21.60 -1.42 -11.29
N SER A 137 21.30 -2.06 -12.42
CA SER A 137 20.07 -1.79 -13.18
C SER A 137 19.19 -3.02 -13.12
N SER A 138 17.94 -2.86 -12.69
CA SER A 138 17.04 -3.99 -12.50
C SER A 138 15.57 -3.59 -12.64
N MET A 139 14.70 -4.58 -12.48
CA MET A 139 13.26 -4.42 -12.45
C MET A 139 12.71 -5.00 -11.16
N LEU A 140 11.82 -4.25 -10.49
CA LEU A 140 11.22 -4.66 -9.23
C LEU A 140 9.71 -4.44 -9.32
N ASN A 141 8.94 -5.50 -9.09
CA ASN A 141 7.49 -5.39 -9.01
C ASN A 141 7.08 -5.08 -7.56
N PRO A 142 6.00 -4.32 -7.34
CA PRO A 142 5.46 -4.15 -6.00
C PRO A 142 5.07 -5.48 -5.36
N GLY A 143 5.44 -5.68 -4.09
CA GLY A 143 5.11 -6.88 -3.32
C GLY A 143 5.86 -6.97 -2.00
N GLU A 144 5.43 -7.91 -1.15
CA GLU A 144 6.06 -8.16 0.15
C GLU A 144 7.39 -8.93 0.06
N GLN A 145 7.60 -9.61 -1.08
CA GLN A 145 8.72 -10.51 -1.29
C GLN A 145 10.03 -9.75 -1.49
N TRP A 146 11.07 -10.19 -0.79
CA TRP A 146 12.41 -9.65 -0.92
C TRP A 146 13.18 -10.32 -2.06
N GLN A 147 13.86 -9.52 -2.88
CA GLN A 147 14.83 -10.00 -3.86
C GLN A 147 16.24 -9.83 -3.30
N THR A 148 17.01 -10.91 -3.23
CA THR A 148 18.37 -10.88 -2.66
C THR A 148 19.40 -10.68 -3.76
N TYR A 149 20.35 -9.80 -3.50
CA TYR A 149 21.46 -9.46 -4.37
C TYR A 149 22.77 -9.68 -3.63
N ARG A 150 23.77 -10.14 -4.38
CA ARG A 150 25.14 -10.32 -3.89
C ARG A 150 26.08 -9.55 -4.78
N HIS A 151 26.98 -8.83 -4.14
CA HIS A 151 28.06 -8.12 -4.80
C HIS A 151 29.38 -8.65 -4.25
N HIS A 152 30.26 -9.02 -5.17
CA HIS A 152 31.63 -9.42 -4.86
C HIS A 152 32.54 -8.39 -5.51
N GLY A 153 32.91 -7.39 -4.73
CA GLY A 153 33.79 -6.32 -5.12
C GLY A 153 35.26 -6.70 -4.97
N ARG A 154 36.14 -5.71 -5.10
CA ARG A 154 37.58 -5.92 -4.94
C ARG A 154 37.97 -5.99 -3.47
N HIS A 155 37.35 -5.15 -2.65
CA HIS A 155 37.65 -5.02 -1.23
C HIS A 155 36.49 -5.49 -0.35
N LEU A 156 35.24 -5.29 -0.80
CA LEU A 156 34.03 -5.60 -0.04
C LEU A 156 33.20 -6.71 -0.71
N SER A 157 32.82 -7.72 0.06
CA SER A 157 31.68 -8.59 -0.29
C SER A 157 30.43 -8.09 0.43
N LEU A 158 29.30 -8.01 -0.28
CA LEU A 158 28.05 -7.45 0.21
C LEU A 158 26.86 -8.32 -0.21
N GLU A 159 26.01 -8.67 0.76
CA GLU A 159 24.68 -9.23 0.54
C GLU A 159 23.63 -8.22 1.02
N TYR A 160 22.70 -7.87 0.13
CA TYR A 160 21.60 -6.96 0.41
C TYR A 160 20.34 -7.46 -0.26
N ARG A 161 19.18 -6.97 0.18
CA ARG A 161 17.90 -7.31 -0.43
C ARG A 161 17.07 -6.09 -0.70
N LEU A 162 16.30 -6.14 -1.77
CA LEU A 162 15.44 -5.07 -2.26
C LEU A 162 13.99 -5.55 -2.29
N ARG A 163 13.07 -4.64 -1.98
CA ARG A 163 11.65 -4.80 -2.32
C ARG A 163 11.01 -3.44 -2.58
N PHE A 164 9.91 -3.44 -3.29
CA PHE A 164 9.08 -2.26 -3.45
C PHE A 164 7.70 -2.58 -2.90
N ARG A 165 7.17 -1.73 -2.03
CA ARG A 165 5.81 -1.89 -1.48
C ARG A 165 4.98 -0.69 -1.83
N CYS A 166 3.69 -0.90 -2.08
CA CYS A 166 2.77 0.22 -2.14
C CYS A 166 2.54 0.77 -0.73
N ASP A 167 2.27 2.07 -0.62
CA ASP A 167 1.83 2.67 0.63
C ASP A 167 0.42 2.16 0.99
N SER A 168 -0.01 2.29 2.24
CA SER A 168 -1.15 1.58 2.85
C SER A 168 -2.55 1.85 2.25
N THR A 169 -2.65 2.65 1.18
CA THR A 169 -3.88 2.95 0.43
C THR A 169 -3.67 2.97 -1.08
N TYR A 170 -2.52 2.49 -1.54
CA TYR A 170 -2.15 2.47 -2.95
C TYR A 170 -1.99 1.03 -3.43
N TYR A 171 -2.44 0.78 -4.64
CA TYR A 171 -2.55 -0.55 -5.20
C TYR A 171 -2.14 -0.57 -6.67
N GLY A 172 -2.13 -1.79 -7.22
CA GLY A 172 -1.85 -2.05 -8.61
C GLY A 172 -0.35 -2.16 -8.89
N PRO A 173 0.00 -2.51 -10.14
CA PRO A 173 1.38 -2.83 -10.54
C PRO A 173 2.35 -1.65 -10.51
N PHE A 174 1.82 -0.43 -10.35
CA PHE A 174 2.59 0.81 -10.31
C PHE A 174 2.34 1.61 -9.00
N CYS A 175 1.61 1.05 -8.03
CA CYS A 175 1.26 1.71 -6.76
C CYS A 175 0.65 3.13 -6.92
N ASN A 176 -0.12 3.37 -7.98
CA ASN A 176 -0.73 4.66 -8.27
C ASN A 176 -2.25 4.65 -8.17
N LYS A 177 -2.87 3.48 -7.94
CA LYS A 177 -4.31 3.38 -7.76
C LYS A 177 -4.66 3.56 -6.29
N PHE A 178 -5.23 4.71 -5.96
CA PHE A 178 -5.65 5.01 -4.61
C PHE A 178 -6.99 4.32 -4.27
N CYS A 179 -7.02 3.62 -3.14
CA CYS A 179 -8.26 3.13 -2.53
C CYS A 179 -8.11 3.16 -1.01
N ARG A 180 -9.06 3.80 -0.34
CA ARG A 180 -9.17 3.78 1.12
C ARG A 180 -10.59 3.39 1.45
N GLY A 181 -10.74 2.26 2.14
CA GLY A 181 -12.03 1.77 2.61
C GLY A 181 -12.76 2.85 3.41
N ARG A 182 -14.07 2.91 3.23
CA ARG A 182 -14.95 3.90 3.86
C ARG A 182 -16.33 3.33 4.10
N ASP A 183 -16.99 3.89 5.10
CA ASP A 183 -18.35 3.54 5.51
C ASP A 183 -19.04 4.82 5.99
N ASP A 184 -19.44 5.65 5.03
CA ASP A 184 -20.04 6.95 5.26
C ASP A 184 -20.95 7.34 4.08
N PHE A 185 -21.50 8.55 4.10
CA PHE A 185 -22.37 9.07 3.04
C PHE A 185 -21.73 9.05 1.63
N PHE A 186 -20.39 9.03 1.54
CA PHE A 186 -19.65 8.96 0.29
C PHE A 186 -19.30 7.53 -0.15
N GLY A 187 -19.75 6.49 0.55
CA GLY A 187 -19.70 5.11 0.09
C GLY A 187 -19.49 4.11 1.22
N HIS A 188 -19.85 2.87 0.92
CA HIS A 188 -19.81 1.73 1.83
C HIS A 188 -19.00 0.60 1.17
N PHE A 189 -17.67 0.66 1.27
CA PHE A 189 -16.80 -0.28 0.57
C PHE A 189 -15.47 -0.53 1.26
N ASN A 190 -14.94 -1.72 0.99
CA ASN A 190 -13.55 -2.09 1.24
C ASN A 190 -12.76 -2.10 -0.09
N CYS A 191 -11.44 -2.18 0.01
CA CYS A 191 -10.56 -2.25 -1.16
C CYS A 191 -10.03 -3.68 -1.32
N ASP A 192 -10.13 -4.25 -2.51
CA ASP A 192 -9.48 -5.53 -2.82
C ASP A 192 -7.95 -5.36 -3.01
N PRO A 193 -7.17 -6.44 -3.15
CA PRO A 193 -5.73 -6.35 -3.41
C PRO A 193 -5.36 -5.66 -4.74
N SER A 194 -6.30 -5.49 -5.67
CA SER A 194 -6.12 -4.72 -6.91
C SER A 194 -6.44 -3.23 -6.73
N GLY A 195 -6.90 -2.81 -5.55
CA GLY A 195 -7.38 -1.47 -5.22
C GLY A 195 -8.75 -1.14 -5.79
N SER A 196 -9.53 -2.12 -6.23
CA SER A 196 -10.91 -1.92 -6.66
C SER A 196 -11.84 -1.89 -5.45
N LYS A 197 -12.89 -1.07 -5.54
CA LYS A 197 -13.91 -0.99 -4.48
C LYS A 197 -14.74 -2.27 -4.49
N VAL A 198 -14.88 -2.88 -3.32
CA VAL A 198 -15.77 -4.01 -3.06
C VAL A 198 -16.85 -3.50 -2.13
N CYS A 199 -18.06 -3.38 -2.66
CA CYS A 199 -19.19 -2.86 -1.89
C CYS A 199 -19.47 -3.78 -0.70
N MET A 200 -19.80 -3.16 0.43
CA MET A 200 -20.28 -3.88 1.59
C MET A 200 -21.63 -4.54 1.29
N GLU A 201 -22.00 -5.52 2.10
CA GLU A 201 -23.27 -6.23 1.95
C GLU A 201 -24.44 -5.23 1.93
N GLY A 202 -25.31 -5.36 0.93
CA GLY A 202 -26.45 -4.48 0.75
C GLY A 202 -26.15 -3.17 0.00
N TRP A 203 -24.94 -2.95 -0.50
CA TRP A 203 -24.59 -1.76 -1.30
C TRP A 203 -24.12 -2.13 -2.71
N THR A 204 -24.35 -1.23 -3.67
CA THR A 204 -24.00 -1.41 -5.09
C THR A 204 -23.61 -0.09 -5.77
N GLY A 205 -23.29 -0.19 -7.06
CA GLY A 205 -22.84 0.92 -7.89
C GLY A 205 -21.32 1.15 -7.82
N PRO A 206 -20.77 1.99 -8.71
CA PRO A 206 -19.32 2.20 -8.84
C PRO A 206 -18.67 2.84 -7.60
N GLU A 207 -19.45 3.58 -6.82
CA GLU A 207 -19.02 4.22 -5.56
C GLU A 207 -19.60 3.54 -4.32
N CYS A 208 -20.31 2.41 -4.48
CA CYS A 208 -20.95 1.68 -3.39
C CYS A 208 -21.83 2.57 -2.50
N LYS A 209 -22.64 3.42 -3.14
CA LYS A 209 -23.58 4.37 -2.50
C LYS A 209 -25.04 4.00 -2.70
N GLU A 210 -25.32 3.08 -3.61
CA GLU A 210 -26.69 2.69 -3.92
C GLU A 210 -27.08 1.54 -3.00
N ALA A 211 -28.14 1.72 -2.21
CA ALA A 211 -28.66 0.66 -1.37
C ALA A 211 -29.33 -0.41 -2.24
N VAL A 212 -29.05 -1.67 -1.96
CA VAL A 212 -29.74 -2.81 -2.56
C VAL A 212 -31.06 -2.99 -1.81
N CYS A 213 -32.17 -2.73 -2.50
CA CYS A 213 -33.50 -2.82 -1.89
C CYS A 213 -33.86 -4.25 -1.52
N LYS A 214 -34.93 -4.40 -0.75
CA LYS A 214 -35.50 -5.70 -0.42
C LYS A 214 -35.66 -6.56 -1.68
N GLN A 215 -35.29 -7.83 -1.59
CA GLN A 215 -35.46 -8.76 -2.70
C GLN A 215 -36.93 -8.77 -3.15
N GLY A 216 -37.16 -8.51 -4.44
CA GLY A 216 -38.50 -8.44 -5.03
C GLY A 216 -39.20 -7.06 -4.92
N CYS A 217 -38.55 -6.04 -4.35
CA CYS A 217 -39.08 -4.68 -4.33
C CYS A 217 -39.36 -4.20 -5.76
N HIS A 218 -40.53 -3.60 -5.99
CA HIS A 218 -40.95 -3.18 -7.31
C HIS A 218 -40.04 -2.10 -7.89
N GLN A 219 -39.47 -2.32 -9.08
CA GLN A 219 -38.44 -1.45 -9.66
C GLN A 219 -38.90 -0.02 -9.98
N VAL A 220 -40.21 0.18 -10.18
CA VAL A 220 -40.80 1.48 -10.56
C VAL A 220 -41.55 2.14 -9.40
N HIS A 221 -42.04 1.34 -8.44
CA HIS A 221 -42.97 1.79 -7.40
C HIS A 221 -42.38 1.69 -6.00
N GLY A 222 -41.21 1.10 -5.88
CA GLY A 222 -40.44 1.00 -4.65
C GLY A 222 -39.08 1.65 -4.82
N SER A 223 -38.56 2.17 -3.72
CA SER A 223 -37.18 2.65 -3.61
C SER A 223 -36.64 2.37 -2.21
N CYS A 224 -35.33 2.45 -2.04
CA CYS A 224 -34.69 2.27 -0.75
C CYS A 224 -33.50 3.22 -0.61
N THR A 225 -33.30 3.69 0.62
CA THR A 225 -32.13 4.47 1.04
C THR A 225 -31.26 3.68 2.00
N VAL A 226 -31.82 2.63 2.58
CA VAL A 226 -31.18 1.69 3.50
C VAL A 226 -31.30 0.30 2.87
N PRO A 227 -30.24 -0.53 2.89
CA PRO A 227 -30.29 -1.86 2.33
C PRO A 227 -31.43 -2.71 2.91
N GLY A 228 -32.10 -3.47 2.05
CA GLY A 228 -33.19 -4.37 2.46
C GLY A 228 -34.54 -3.70 2.73
N GLU A 229 -34.65 -2.37 2.65
CA GLU A 229 -35.94 -1.67 2.69
C GLU A 229 -36.64 -1.69 1.32
N CYS A 230 -37.95 -1.44 1.35
CA CYS A 230 -38.76 -1.16 0.15
C CYS A 230 -39.81 -0.11 0.54
N LYS A 231 -39.51 1.17 0.25
CA LYS A 231 -40.41 2.30 0.50
C LYS A 231 -41.25 2.54 -0.75
N CYS A 232 -42.56 2.50 -0.57
CA CYS A 232 -43.48 2.64 -1.69
C CYS A 232 -43.65 4.09 -2.10
N HIS A 233 -43.68 4.31 -3.41
CA HIS A 233 -44.08 5.57 -4.00
C HIS A 233 -45.55 5.87 -3.69
N TYR A 234 -45.91 7.15 -3.70
CA TYR A 234 -47.27 7.58 -3.40
C TYR A 234 -48.29 6.87 -4.30
N GLY A 235 -49.30 6.24 -3.68
CA GLY A 235 -50.31 5.43 -4.37
C GLY A 235 -50.03 3.94 -4.41
N TRP A 236 -48.88 3.48 -3.90
CA TRP A 236 -48.51 2.06 -3.80
C TRP A 236 -48.32 1.64 -2.34
N LYS A 237 -48.55 0.36 -2.06
CA LYS A 237 -48.47 -0.26 -0.72
C LYS A 237 -47.99 -1.72 -0.82
N GLY A 238 -47.91 -2.37 0.34
CA GLY A 238 -47.47 -3.74 0.47
C GLY A 238 -45.96 -3.84 0.75
N PRO A 239 -45.47 -5.03 1.15
CA PRO A 239 -44.07 -5.22 1.54
C PRO A 239 -43.08 -5.10 0.37
N LEU A 240 -43.56 -5.15 -0.87
CA LEU A 240 -42.78 -5.08 -2.11
C LEU A 240 -43.23 -3.92 -3.03
N CYS A 241 -44.19 -3.10 -2.60
CA CYS A 241 -44.73 -1.97 -3.39
C CYS A 241 -45.35 -2.39 -4.73
N ASP A 242 -45.91 -3.59 -4.76
CA ASP A 242 -46.58 -4.22 -5.89
C ASP A 242 -48.11 -4.09 -5.85
N GLN A 243 -48.66 -3.48 -4.78
CA GLN A 243 -50.10 -3.29 -4.61
C GLN A 243 -50.47 -1.82 -4.71
N CYS A 244 -51.48 -1.47 -5.50
CA CYS A 244 -52.02 -0.13 -5.53
C CYS A 244 -52.84 0.19 -4.27
N VAL A 245 -52.88 1.47 -3.90
CA VAL A 245 -53.77 1.99 -2.85
C VAL A 245 -55.09 2.34 -3.52
N THR A 246 -56.20 1.80 -3.01
CA THR A 246 -57.55 2.12 -3.49
C THR A 246 -57.97 3.53 -3.07
N PHE A 247 -58.99 4.09 -3.74
CA PHE A 247 -59.53 5.40 -3.36
C PHE A 247 -59.92 5.43 -1.87
N PRO A 248 -59.63 6.51 -1.10
CA PRO A 248 -59.98 6.58 0.31
C PRO A 248 -61.47 6.32 0.54
N GLY A 249 -61.80 5.35 1.40
CA GLY A 249 -63.17 4.93 1.69
C GLY A 249 -63.72 3.81 0.79
N CYS A 250 -62.93 3.30 -0.16
CA CYS A 250 -63.28 2.11 -0.94
C CYS A 250 -63.45 0.89 -0.02
N VAL A 251 -64.64 0.28 -0.01
CA VAL A 251 -64.98 -0.83 0.90
C VAL A 251 -64.81 -2.19 0.23
N TYR A 252 -65.58 -2.46 -0.83
CA TYR A 252 -65.59 -3.75 -1.54
C TYR A 252 -65.16 -3.56 -3.00
N GLY A 253 -63.90 -3.18 -3.20
CA GLY A 253 -63.35 -2.98 -4.53
C GLY A 253 -61.83 -3.08 -4.58
N SER A 254 -61.33 -3.19 -5.80
CA SER A 254 -59.91 -3.35 -6.14
C SER A 254 -59.40 -2.18 -6.99
N CYS A 255 -58.11 -2.20 -7.32
CA CYS A 255 -57.49 -1.22 -8.19
C CYS A 255 -56.50 -1.92 -9.13
N ALA A 256 -56.29 -1.35 -10.32
CA ALA A 256 -55.15 -1.66 -11.18
C ALA A 256 -54.13 -0.52 -11.14
N GLU A 257 -54.64 0.72 -11.13
CA GLU A 257 -53.88 1.95 -10.92
C GLU A 257 -54.22 2.59 -9.57
N PRO A 258 -53.30 3.35 -8.97
CA PRO A 258 -53.56 4.04 -7.70
C PRO A 258 -54.83 4.88 -7.72
N TRP A 259 -55.51 4.90 -6.57
CA TRP A 259 -56.71 5.70 -6.30
C TRP A 259 -57.97 5.29 -7.08
N GLN A 260 -57.98 4.10 -7.69
CA GLN A 260 -59.18 3.49 -8.23
C GLN A 260 -59.99 2.78 -7.13
N CYS A 261 -61.28 2.59 -7.39
CA CYS A 261 -62.16 1.72 -6.61
C CYS A 261 -63.09 0.99 -7.58
N VAL A 262 -62.60 -0.13 -8.12
CA VAL A 262 -63.34 -0.99 -9.05
C VAL A 262 -64.11 -2.00 -8.22
N CYS A 263 -65.44 -1.89 -8.20
CA CYS A 263 -66.26 -2.70 -7.31
C CYS A 263 -66.22 -4.18 -7.65
N ASP A 264 -66.17 -5.00 -6.60
CA ASP A 264 -66.33 -6.44 -6.71
C ASP A 264 -67.75 -6.80 -7.15
N VAL A 265 -67.95 -8.05 -7.57
CA VAL A 265 -69.26 -8.55 -8.00
C VAL A 265 -70.29 -8.34 -6.88
N ASN A 266 -71.48 -7.83 -7.25
CA ASN A 266 -72.60 -7.48 -6.37
C ASN A 266 -72.43 -6.21 -5.51
N TRP A 267 -71.36 -5.44 -5.70
CA TRP A 267 -71.18 -4.12 -5.07
C TRP A 267 -71.24 -2.99 -6.09
N GLY A 268 -71.67 -1.80 -5.66
CA GLY A 268 -71.77 -0.62 -6.50
C GLY A 268 -71.63 0.69 -5.73
N GLY A 269 -71.65 1.80 -6.48
CA GLY A 269 -71.37 3.14 -5.96
C GLY A 269 -69.90 3.55 -6.12
N LEU A 270 -69.60 4.83 -5.88
CA LEU A 270 -68.26 5.39 -6.04
C LEU A 270 -67.22 4.75 -5.10
N LEU A 271 -67.66 4.31 -3.92
CA LEU A 271 -66.83 3.71 -2.88
C LEU A 271 -67.09 2.21 -2.69
N CYS A 272 -67.89 1.61 -3.58
CA CYS A 272 -68.28 0.20 -3.51
C CYS A 272 -68.85 -0.20 -2.14
N ASP A 273 -69.69 0.67 -1.57
CA ASP A 273 -70.29 0.56 -0.24
C ASP A 273 -71.77 0.15 -0.30
N LYS A 274 -72.34 0.02 -1.51
CA LYS A 274 -73.75 -0.35 -1.71
C LYS A 274 -73.85 -1.76 -2.29
N GLY A 275 -74.41 -2.68 -1.52
CA GLY A 275 -74.75 -4.02 -2.01
C GLY A 275 -75.92 -3.96 -2.99
N GLN A 276 -75.80 -4.64 -4.14
CA GLN A 276 -76.93 -4.86 -5.03
C GLN A 276 -77.74 -6.06 -4.49
N THR A 277 -78.96 -5.78 -4.05
CA THR A 277 -79.99 -6.77 -3.65
C THR A 277 -80.61 -7.44 -4.84
#